data_AF-A0A8H8QX64-F1
#
_entry.id   AF-A0A8H8QX64-F1
#
_cell.length_a   1.000
_cell.length_b   1.000
_cell.length_c   1.000
_cell.angle_alpha   90.00
_cell.angle_beta   90.00
_cell.angle_gamma   90.00
#
_symmetry.space_group_name_H-M   'P 1'
#
loop_
_entity.id
_entity.type
_entity.pdbx_description
1 polymer ?
#
loop_
_entity_poly.entity_id
_entity_poly.type
_entity_poly.pdbx_seq_one_letter_code
_entity_poly.pdbx_strand_id
1 'polypeptide(L)'
;MSDNPEPPPEHSTPDKEGSEPTAESTQAKVISEVNNRLAEAEAAGVSATSARQRADETSDPEEKKKLLQEADKQDKKSKSAIKTAQRLQSGVWQGGASG
;
A
#
# COMPACT_ATOMS: atom_id res chain seq x y z
N MET A 1 -67.36 5.75 -6.93
CA MET A 1 -66.54 5.46 -8.12
C MET A 1 -65.43 6.50 -8.14
N SER A 2 -64.20 6.15 -7.73
CA SER A 2 -63.12 5.67 -8.62
C SER A 2 -62.70 6.83 -9.54
N ASP A 3 -61.57 7.52 -9.35
CA ASP A 3 -60.22 6.97 -9.42
C ASP A 3 -59.25 7.98 -8.77
N ASN A 4 -58.51 7.55 -7.75
CA ASN A 4 -57.28 8.20 -7.33
C ASN A 4 -56.15 7.28 -7.83
N PRO A 5 -55.30 7.69 -8.78
CA PRO A 5 -54.17 6.85 -9.15
C PRO A 5 -53.19 6.80 -7.98
N GLU A 6 -53.15 5.64 -7.35
CA GLU A 6 -52.14 5.20 -6.40
C GLU A 6 -50.73 5.42 -7.01
N PRO A 7 -49.74 5.90 -6.24
CA PRO A 7 -48.36 5.91 -6.72
C PRO A 7 -47.90 4.46 -6.96
N PRO A 8 -47.16 4.17 -8.03
CA PRO A 8 -46.65 2.82 -8.25
C PRO A 8 -45.68 2.45 -7.10
N PRO A 9 -45.75 1.21 -6.57
CA PRO A 9 -44.72 0.70 -5.68
C PRO A 9 -43.49 0.33 -6.49
N GLU A 10 -42.59 1.28 -6.72
CA GLU A 10 -41.24 0.98 -7.23
C GLU A 10 -40.34 0.47 -6.09
N HIS A 11 -40.52 -0.80 -5.73
CA HIS A 11 -39.51 -1.59 -5.04
C HIS A 11 -39.35 -2.94 -5.74
N SER A 12 -38.41 -2.99 -6.68
CA SER A 12 -37.66 -4.20 -7.05
C SER A 12 -36.30 -3.72 -7.55
N THR A 13 -35.41 -3.43 -6.60
CA THR A 13 -34.16 -4.18 -6.36
C THR A 13 -33.02 -3.70 -7.25
N PRO A 14 -31.84 -3.56 -6.65
CA PRO A 14 -30.87 -2.55 -7.03
C PRO A 14 -30.23 -2.94 -8.36
N ASP A 15 -30.18 -2.00 -9.29
CA ASP A 15 -29.15 -1.98 -10.31
C ASP A 15 -27.82 -2.11 -9.56
N LYS A 16 -27.31 -3.33 -9.63
CA LYS A 16 -25.95 -3.69 -9.31
C LYS A 16 -25.13 -2.97 -10.37
N GLU A 17 -24.90 -1.69 -10.13
CA GLU A 17 -24.02 -0.85 -10.91
C GLU A 17 -22.65 -1.50 -10.79
N GLY A 18 -22.37 -2.38 -11.75
CA GLY A 18 -21.02 -2.73 -12.13
C GLY A 18 -20.40 -1.44 -12.61
N SER A 19 -19.95 -0.62 -11.66
CA SER A 19 -19.02 0.46 -11.91
C SER A 19 -17.82 -0.18 -12.59
N GLU A 20 -17.78 -0.08 -13.92
CA GLU A 20 -16.55 -0.24 -14.66
C GLU A 20 -15.50 0.62 -13.95
N PRO A 21 -14.34 0.07 -13.55
CA PRO A 21 -13.32 0.89 -12.93
C PRO A 21 -12.85 1.89 -13.98
N THR A 22 -13.34 3.13 -13.88
CA THR A 22 -12.86 4.24 -14.70
C THR A 22 -11.34 4.34 -14.51
N ALA A 23 -10.63 4.83 -15.53
CA ALA A 23 -9.18 5.02 -15.45
C ALA A 23 -8.79 5.86 -14.20
N GLU A 24 -9.65 6.81 -13.81
CA GLU A 24 -9.52 7.60 -12.58
C GLU A 24 -9.66 6.75 -11.30
N SER A 25 -10.63 5.82 -11.24
CA SER A 25 -10.77 4.88 -10.12
C SER A 25 -9.56 3.95 -9.99
N THR A 26 -9.01 3.53 -11.12
CA THR A 26 -7.82 2.67 -11.16
C THR A 26 -6.57 3.44 -10.72
N GLN A 27 -6.39 4.68 -11.20
CA GLN A 27 -5.29 5.54 -10.80
C GLN A 27 -5.33 5.86 -9.30
N ALA A 28 -6.52 6.18 -8.76
CA ALA A 28 -6.69 6.44 -7.33
C ALA A 28 -6.30 5.23 -6.46
N LYS A 29 -6.66 4.01 -6.89
CA LYS A 29 -6.26 2.77 -6.21
C LYS A 29 -4.73 2.57 -6.25
N VAL A 30 -4.08 2.80 -7.39
CA VAL A 30 -2.61 2.71 -7.50
C VAL A 30 -1.93 3.73 -6.58
N ILE A 31 -2.41 4.98 -6.54
CA ILE A 31 -1.88 6.01 -5.64
C ILE A 31 -2.03 5.59 -4.18
N SER A 32 -3.19 5.05 -3.80
CA SER A 32 -3.42 4.55 -2.44
C SER A 32 -2.47 3.41 -2.09
N GLU A 33 -2.26 2.45 -2.99
CA GLU A 33 -1.29 1.36 -2.81
C GLU A 33 0.15 1.87 -2.70
N VAL A 34 0.55 2.83 -3.54
CA VAL A 34 1.87 3.48 -3.47
C VAL A 34 2.08 4.14 -2.11
N ASN A 35 1.09 4.90 -1.63
CA ASN A 35 1.15 5.55 -0.33
C ASN A 35 1.23 4.55 0.83
N ASN A 36 0.46 3.46 0.77
CA ASN A 36 0.53 2.39 1.77
C ASN A 36 1.92 1.75 1.79
N ARG A 37 2.51 1.46 0.63
CA ARG A 37 3.87 0.91 0.51
C ARG A 37 4.95 1.87 0.98
N LEU A 38 4.77 3.17 0.74
CA LEU A 38 5.67 4.20 1.27
C LEU A 38 5.58 4.29 2.79
N ALA A 39 4.37 4.28 3.36
CA ALA A 39 4.18 4.29 4.81
C ALA A 39 4.79 3.04 5.47
N GLU A 40 4.60 1.85 4.88
CA GLU A 40 5.27 0.61 5.31
C GLU A 40 6.80 0.76 5.26
N ALA A 41 7.32 1.38 4.21
CA ALA A 41 8.74 1.59 4.06
C ALA A 41 9.31 2.59 5.07
N GLU A 42 8.61 3.68 5.33
CA GLU A 42 8.99 4.67 6.33
C GLU A 42 8.98 4.06 7.73
N ALA A 43 7.92 3.34 8.10
CA ALA A 43 7.85 2.65 9.38
C ALA A 43 9.01 1.65 9.58
N ALA A 44 9.34 0.88 8.54
CA ALA A 44 10.48 -0.03 8.56
C ALA A 44 11.82 0.70 8.62
N GLY A 45 11.97 1.83 7.91
CA GLY A 45 13.18 2.66 7.93
C GLY A 45 13.42 3.34 9.27
N VAL A 46 12.36 3.85 9.91
CA VAL A 46 12.40 4.38 11.28
C VAL A 46 12.80 3.28 12.25
N SER A 47 12.18 2.10 12.15
CA SER A 47 12.53 0.94 12.98
C SER A 47 13.99 0.53 12.82
N ALA A 48 14.51 0.53 11.58
CA ALA A 48 15.91 0.27 11.29
C ALA A 48 16.83 1.32 11.94
N THR A 49 16.47 2.59 11.86
CA THR A 49 17.24 3.70 12.42
C THR A 49 17.28 3.62 13.94
N SER A 50 16.13 3.39 14.60
CA SER A 50 16.07 3.18 16.05
C SER A 50 16.86 1.95 16.50
N ALA A 51 16.82 0.87 15.73
CA ALA A 51 17.63 -0.32 16.03
C ALA A 51 19.14 -0.04 15.91
N ARG A 52 19.58 0.76 14.92
CA ARG A 52 20.99 1.21 14.82
C ARG A 52 21.39 2.12 15.96
N GLN A 53 20.56 3.08 16.34
CA GLN A 53 20.84 3.95 17.51
C GLN A 53 21.01 3.12 18.78
N ARG A 54 20.11 2.17 19.05
CA ARG A 54 20.26 1.24 20.19
C ARG A 54 21.52 0.38 20.08
N ALA A 55 21.90 -0.01 18.87
CA ALA A 55 23.13 -0.76 18.62
C ALA A 55 24.38 0.08 18.91
N ASP A 56 24.33 1.39 18.72
CA ASP A 56 25.43 2.30 19.03
C ASP A 56 25.48 2.70 20.50
N GLU A 57 24.33 2.73 21.19
CA GLU A 57 24.23 2.91 22.65
C GLU A 57 24.64 1.65 23.43
N THR A 58 24.61 0.49 22.76
CA THR A 58 24.98 -0.81 23.33
C THR A 58 26.49 -1.02 23.30
N SER A 59 27.09 -1.27 24.46
CA SER A 59 28.51 -1.62 24.61
C SER A 59 28.79 -3.12 24.37
N ASP A 60 27.74 -3.95 24.37
CA ASP A 60 27.86 -5.39 24.16
C ASP A 60 27.94 -5.76 22.67
N PRO A 61 29.04 -6.36 22.20
CA PRO A 61 29.25 -6.63 20.78
C PRO A 61 28.25 -7.63 20.20
N GLU A 62 27.74 -8.57 21.00
CA GLU A 62 26.74 -9.54 20.55
C GLU A 62 25.35 -8.92 20.39
N GLU A 63 24.93 -8.09 21.33
CA GLU A 63 23.66 -7.36 21.26
C GLU A 63 23.70 -6.32 20.14
N LYS A 64 24.82 -5.59 20.00
CA LYS A 64 25.07 -4.69 18.87
C LYS A 64 24.91 -5.40 17.54
N LYS A 65 25.49 -6.59 17.39
CA LYS A 65 25.36 -7.40 16.16
C LYS A 65 23.91 -7.81 15.88
N LYS A 66 23.15 -8.23 16.89
CA LYS A 66 21.73 -8.59 16.74
C LYS A 66 20.88 -7.39 16.32
N LEU A 67 21.09 -6.23 16.95
CA LEU A 67 20.38 -4.99 16.63
C LEU A 67 20.71 -4.47 15.23
N LEU A 68 21.98 -4.54 14.82
CA LEU A 68 22.39 -4.20 13.45
C LEU A 68 21.80 -5.16 12.41
N GLN A 69 21.72 -6.45 12.71
CA GLN A 69 21.05 -7.42 11.83
C GLN A 69 19.55 -7.15 11.72
N GLU A 70 18.88 -6.81 12.82
CA GLU A 70 17.47 -6.43 12.79
C GLU A 70 17.28 -5.14 11.98
N ALA A 71 18.14 -4.14 12.19
CA ALA A 71 18.12 -2.92 11.40
C ALA A 71 18.31 -3.19 9.90
N ASP A 72 19.26 -4.07 9.52
CA ASP A 72 19.49 -4.45 8.12
C ASP A 72 18.30 -5.17 7.50
N LYS A 73 17.61 -6.04 8.26
CA LYS A 73 16.37 -6.68 7.79
C LYS A 73 15.26 -5.67 7.54
N GLN A 74 15.07 -4.71 8.46
CA GLN A 74 14.05 -3.67 8.33
C GLN A 74 14.37 -2.69 7.19
N ASP A 75 15.66 -2.34 7.02
CA ASP A 75 16.14 -1.53 5.90
C ASP A 75 15.91 -2.21 4.56
N LYS A 76 16.15 -3.53 4.46
CA LYS A 76 15.82 -4.32 3.26
C LYS A 76 14.32 -4.32 2.97
N LYS A 77 13.47 -4.48 3.99
CA LYS A 77 12.01 -4.39 3.83
C LYS A 77 11.61 -3.01 3.32
N SER A 78 12.12 -1.95 3.93
CA SER A 78 11.90 -0.57 3.51
C SER A 78 12.27 -0.36 2.04
N LYS A 79 13.50 -0.70 1.65
CA LYS A 79 13.97 -0.60 0.26
C LYS A 79 13.12 -1.41 -0.71
N SER A 80 12.67 -2.60 -0.32
CA SER A 80 11.82 -3.45 -1.16
C SER A 80 10.41 -2.86 -1.36
N ALA A 81 9.84 -2.25 -0.31
CA ALA A 81 8.56 -1.58 -0.36
C ALA A 81 8.65 -0.29 -1.20
N ILE A 82 9.71 0.51 -1.04
CA ILE A 82 9.99 1.69 -1.89
C ILE A 82 10.11 1.28 -3.36
N LYS A 83 10.88 0.24 -3.67
CA LYS A 83 11.01 -0.25 -5.06
C LYS A 83 9.67 -0.70 -5.64
N THR A 84 8.85 -1.35 -4.83
CA THR A 84 7.50 -1.77 -5.24
C THR A 84 6.60 -0.55 -5.49
N ALA A 85 6.62 0.43 -4.58
CA ALA A 85 5.91 1.71 -4.73
C ALA A 85 6.37 2.44 -6.00
N GLN A 86 7.68 2.51 -6.26
CA GLN A 86 8.24 3.12 -7.47
C GLN A 86 7.80 2.39 -8.74
N ARG A 87 7.73 1.05 -8.75
CA ARG A 87 7.21 0.29 -9.89
C ARG A 87 5.73 0.56 -10.15
N LEU A 88 4.93 0.61 -9.08
CA LEU A 88 3.50 0.95 -9.17
C LEU A 88 3.30 2.38 -9.67
N GLN A 89 4.07 3.34 -9.16
CA GLN A 89 4.01 4.74 -9.55
C GLN A 89 4.52 4.99 -10.98
N SER A 90 5.61 4.32 -11.38
CA SER A 90 6.20 4.48 -12.72
C SER A 90 5.44 3.74 -13.82
N GLY A 91 4.44 2.91 -13.46
CA GLY A 91 3.76 2.06 -14.43
C GLY A 91 4.68 1.00 -15.07
N VAL A 92 5.91 0.82 -14.54
CA VAL A 92 6.87 -0.22 -14.94
C VAL A 92 6.43 -1.57 -14.37
N TRP A 93 5.23 -1.98 -14.76
CA TRP A 93 4.78 -3.37 -14.69
C TRP A 93 4.61 -3.95 -16.12
N GLN A 94 4.66 -3.12 -17.15
CA GLN A 94 4.41 -3.49 -18.55
C GLN A 94 5.69 -3.70 -19.39
N GLY A 95 6.76 -4.25 -18.81
CA GLY A 95 8.08 -4.26 -19.47
C GLY A 95 9.00 -5.46 -19.23
N GLY A 96 8.47 -6.63 -18.86
CA GLY A 96 9.25 -7.87 -18.72
C GLY A 96 9.08 -8.89 -19.85
N ALA A 97 8.33 -8.55 -20.90
CA ALA A 97 8.05 -9.43 -22.02
C ALA A 97 8.23 -8.67 -23.35
N SER A 98 9.48 -8.36 -23.71
CA SER A 98 9.89 -8.03 -25.08
C SER A 98 11.42 -7.96 -25.13
N GLY A 99 12.06 -9.00 -25.67
CA GLY A 99 13.45 -8.97 -26.13
C GLY A 99 14.47 -9.64 -25.21
#